data_AF-A0A821ZKD2-F1
#
_entry.id   AF-A0A821ZKD2-F1
#
_cell.length_a   1.000
_cell.length_b   1.000
_cell.length_c   1.000
_cell.angle_alpha   90.00
_cell.angle_beta   90.00
_cell.angle_gamma   90.00
#
_symmetry.space_group_name_H-M   'P 1'
#
loop_
_entity.id
_entity.type
_entity.pdbx_description
1 polymer ?
#
loop_
_entity_poly.entity_id
_entity_poly.type
_entity_poly.pdbx_seq_one_letter_code
_entity_poly.pdbx_strand_id
1 'polypeptide(L)'
;MDVCRPTIDSEKQENDDDKSPSMKNTESKTNTTIPYELQRRNQPSITGYILLVWITTLLYQAMRHLFSLEAQTTCNAIVQYFEVFWNKLDVLAIILFCVSFILRCIPLTECFYAACIVWPIDIIIWFIRSLDIFVAIKRLGPKLVMIGEMVYDLKILYGFVICIYFGFWCIISQSYSCNIFDRLQNDTDRIWKFQRYSLICEYLSRPSIPPPFIIVAHHWRLILTTLSLEEKFASNIETIEDAFGDEVYYNCMKSAGKFTEEHDRDDE
;
A
#
# COMPACT_ATOMS: atom_id res chain seq x y z
N MET A 1 32.32 -21.99 -12.77
CA MET A 1 33.46 -22.65 -13.44
C MET A 1 34.57 -22.75 -12.41
N ASP A 2 35.38 -23.82 -12.49
CA ASP A 2 36.29 -24.40 -11.47
C ASP A 2 35.57 -25.44 -10.61
N VAL A 3 35.43 -26.72 -11.02
CA VAL A 3 36.44 -27.76 -11.34
C VAL A 3 37.35 -28.08 -10.17
N CYS A 4 36.97 -29.12 -9.40
CA CYS A 4 37.88 -30.14 -8.90
C CYS A 4 37.08 -31.41 -8.53
N ARG A 5 37.31 -32.48 -9.30
CA ARG A 5 37.07 -33.89 -8.92
C ARG A 5 38.45 -34.56 -9.02
N PRO A 6 38.76 -35.57 -8.19
CA PRO A 6 39.00 -36.88 -8.82
C PRO A 6 38.50 -38.11 -8.00
N THR A 7 38.18 -39.17 -8.77
CA THR A 7 38.33 -40.64 -8.51
C THR A 7 37.90 -41.21 -7.14
N ILE A 8 36.78 -41.92 -7.00
CA ILE A 8 36.51 -43.35 -7.36
C ILE A 8 37.67 -44.29 -7.04
N ASP A 9 37.57 -44.98 -5.89
CA ASP A 9 37.99 -46.37 -5.72
C ASP A 9 36.81 -47.15 -5.16
N SER A 10 36.52 -48.27 -5.82
CA SER A 10 35.45 -49.22 -5.53
C SER A 10 35.94 -50.34 -4.61
N GLU A 11 35.00 -50.79 -3.76
CA GLU A 11 34.84 -52.20 -3.36
C GLU A 11 35.73 -52.72 -2.22
N LYS A 12 35.15 -52.74 -1.00
CA LYS A 12 35.19 -53.94 -0.16
C LYS A 12 33.96 -54.03 0.72
N GLN A 13 33.18 -55.06 0.43
CA GLN A 13 31.98 -55.51 1.10
C GLN A 13 32.40 -56.45 2.23
N GLU A 14 31.97 -56.21 3.47
CA GLU A 14 31.82 -57.29 4.45
C GLU A 14 30.68 -56.95 5.43
N ASN A 15 29.74 -57.90 5.52
CA ASN A 15 28.47 -57.94 6.24
C ASN A 15 28.69 -57.77 7.77
N ASP A 16 27.70 -57.35 8.58
CA ASP A 16 26.52 -58.16 8.92
C ASP A 16 25.42 -57.35 9.66
N ASP A 17 24.20 -57.90 9.52
CA ASP A 17 23.04 -57.88 10.43
C ASP A 17 21.97 -56.75 10.42
N ASP A 18 20.98 -57.02 9.57
CA ASP A 18 19.56 -57.33 9.92
C ASP A 18 18.49 -56.20 10.05
N LYS A 19 17.44 -56.37 9.22
CA LYS A 19 16.05 -55.87 9.25
C LYS A 19 15.69 -54.39 9.02
N SER A 20 15.27 -54.11 7.77
CA SER A 20 14.11 -53.25 7.43
C SER A 20 12.80 -53.98 7.83
N PRO A 21 11.57 -53.40 7.93
CA PRO A 21 11.08 -52.05 7.56
C PRO A 21 10.20 -51.37 8.65
N SER A 22 9.88 -50.08 8.52
CA SER A 22 8.51 -49.54 8.76
C SER A 22 8.51 -48.02 8.87
N MET A 23 8.14 -47.39 7.75
CA MET A 23 7.37 -46.15 7.71
C MET A 23 6.09 -46.35 8.53
N LYS A 24 6.06 -45.86 9.78
CA LYS A 24 4.84 -45.62 10.56
C LYS A 24 5.15 -44.68 11.74
N ASN A 25 4.39 -43.60 11.78
CA ASN A 25 4.00 -42.84 12.95
C ASN A 25 4.98 -41.78 13.47
N THR A 26 5.09 -40.67 12.73
CA THR A 26 5.29 -39.36 13.38
C THR A 26 4.45 -38.25 12.71
N GLU A 27 3.21 -38.55 12.34
CA GLU A 27 2.18 -37.53 12.09
C GLU A 27 1.11 -37.64 13.19
N SER A 28 1.42 -37.14 14.39
CA SER A 28 0.40 -36.64 15.33
C SER A 28 1.09 -36.06 16.57
N LYS A 29 1.65 -34.85 16.43
CA LYS A 29 1.76 -33.87 17.53
C LYS A 29 1.84 -32.50 16.89
N THR A 30 0.68 -32.02 16.44
CA THR A 30 0.39 -30.60 16.27
C THR A 30 0.39 -29.94 17.64
N ASN A 31 1.58 -29.81 18.23
CA ASN A 31 1.85 -28.81 19.22
C ASN A 31 2.62 -27.72 18.48
N THR A 32 2.13 -26.49 18.60
CA THR A 32 2.78 -25.26 18.15
C THR A 32 4.10 -25.06 18.91
N THR A 33 5.05 -25.95 18.67
CA THR A 33 6.40 -25.89 19.23
C THR A 33 7.27 -25.44 18.07
N ILE A 34 7.56 -24.14 18.05
CA ILE A 34 8.54 -23.55 17.13
C ILE A 34 9.79 -24.45 17.20
N PRO A 35 10.35 -24.90 16.07
CA PRO A 35 11.51 -25.78 16.08
C PRO A 35 12.60 -25.14 16.94
N TYR A 36 13.16 -25.92 17.86
CA TYR A 36 14.14 -25.47 18.86
C TYR A 36 15.36 -24.75 18.24
N GLU A 37 15.67 -25.02 16.96
CA GLU A 37 16.69 -24.33 16.17
C GLU A 37 16.34 -22.86 15.85
N LEU A 38 15.05 -22.54 15.64
CA LEU A 38 14.59 -21.15 15.52
C LEU A 38 14.68 -20.44 16.87
N GLN A 39 14.31 -21.13 17.95
CA GLN A 39 14.40 -20.61 19.32
C GLN A 39 15.86 -20.33 19.74
N ARG A 40 16.80 -21.18 19.33
CA ARG A 40 18.25 -21.01 19.55
C ARG A 40 18.81 -19.80 18.81
N ARG A 41 18.33 -19.51 17.59
CA ARG A 41 18.74 -18.33 16.80
C ARG A 41 18.20 -17.01 17.38
N ASN A 42 17.06 -17.06 18.07
CA ASN A 42 16.42 -15.88 18.66
C ASN A 42 17.11 -15.38 19.94
N GLN A 43 17.98 -16.17 20.58
CA GLN A 43 18.72 -15.68 21.73
C GLN A 43 19.73 -14.60 21.30
N PRO A 44 19.78 -13.45 22.00
CA PRO A 44 20.82 -12.46 21.75
C PRO A 44 22.21 -13.09 22.03
N SER A 45 23.10 -13.02 21.04
CA SER A 45 24.49 -13.45 21.19
C SER A 45 25.18 -12.65 22.30
N ILE A 46 26.22 -13.22 22.91
CA ILE A 46 27.09 -12.52 23.89
C ILE A 46 27.53 -11.15 23.34
N THR A 47 27.82 -11.07 22.05
CA THR A 47 28.14 -9.81 21.35
C THR A 47 27.03 -8.77 21.46
N GLY A 48 25.76 -9.17 21.39
CA GLY A 48 24.62 -8.24 21.50
C GLY A 48 24.52 -7.60 22.89
N TYR A 49 24.84 -8.35 23.94
CA TYR A 49 24.90 -7.80 25.30
C TYR A 49 26.07 -6.83 25.49
N ILE A 50 27.23 -7.10 24.88
CA ILE A 50 28.37 -6.16 24.90
C ILE A 50 27.99 -4.84 24.23
N LEU A 51 27.32 -4.90 23.08
CA LEU A 51 26.84 -3.71 22.38
C LEU A 51 25.79 -2.93 23.19
N LEU A 52 24.88 -3.63 23.87
CA LEU A 52 23.91 -3.00 24.77
C LEU A 52 24.62 -2.20 25.87
N VAL A 53 25.61 -2.80 26.54
CA VAL A 53 26.40 -2.10 27.57
C VAL A 53 27.09 -0.89 26.97
N TRP A 54 27.74 -1.02 25.79
CA TRP A 54 28.37 0.10 25.11
C TRP A 54 27.38 1.25 24.85
N ILE A 55 26.19 0.95 24.33
CA ILE A 55 25.19 1.98 24.02
C ILE A 55 24.60 2.61 25.27
N THR A 56 24.47 1.88 26.38
CA THR A 56 24.08 2.50 27.66
C THR A 56 25.12 3.51 28.16
N THR A 57 26.42 3.32 27.86
CA THR A 57 27.44 4.33 28.19
C THR A 57 27.30 5.60 27.33
N LEU A 58 26.90 5.45 26.07
CA LEU A 58 26.64 6.58 25.17
C LEU A 58 25.36 7.33 25.54
N LEU A 59 24.30 6.60 25.94
CA LEU A 59 23.09 7.19 26.51
C LEU A 59 23.43 8.01 27.77
N TYR A 60 24.25 7.47 28.66
CA TYR A 60 24.71 8.21 29.84
C TYR A 60 25.49 9.48 29.48
N GLN A 61 26.36 9.41 28.48
CA GLN A 61 27.10 10.57 27.99
C GLN A 61 26.17 11.64 27.41
N ALA A 62 25.16 11.25 26.63
CA ALA A 62 24.13 12.15 26.10
C ALA A 62 23.34 12.83 27.23
N MET A 63 22.91 12.04 28.23
CA MET A 63 22.22 12.57 29.42
C MET A 63 23.11 13.57 30.17
N ARG A 64 24.38 13.26 30.42
CA ARG A 64 25.33 14.16 31.10
C ARG A 64 25.47 15.49 30.36
N HIS A 65 25.54 15.46 29.03
CA HIS A 65 25.66 16.68 28.23
C HIS A 65 24.42 17.57 28.35
N LEU A 66 23.23 16.96 28.44
CA LEU A 66 21.98 17.66 28.67
C LEU A 66 21.93 18.34 30.06
N PHE A 67 22.42 17.66 31.10
CA PHE A 67 22.45 18.19 32.48
C PHE A 67 23.53 19.25 32.72
N SER A 68 24.64 19.19 31.99
CA SER A 68 25.76 20.14 32.11
C SER A 68 25.42 21.59 31.70
N LEU A 69 24.25 21.83 31.11
CA LEU A 69 23.77 23.15 30.68
C LEU A 69 23.04 23.86 31.84
N GLU A 70 23.73 24.00 32.99
CA GLU A 70 23.17 24.46 34.27
C GLU A 70 22.88 25.97 34.33
N ALA A 71 23.11 26.72 33.25
CA ALA A 71 22.97 28.18 33.19
C ALA A 71 21.84 28.71 32.29
N GLN A 72 21.06 27.85 31.63
CA GLN A 72 19.89 28.26 30.80
C GLN A 72 18.64 27.48 31.19
N THR A 73 17.47 28.07 30.96
CA THR A 73 16.16 27.41 31.08
C THR A 73 16.19 26.04 30.39
N THR A 74 15.78 24.98 31.10
CA THR A 74 15.89 23.56 30.67
C THR A 74 15.30 23.30 29.28
N CYS A 75 14.25 24.02 28.89
CA CYS A 75 13.66 23.91 27.55
C CYS A 75 14.59 24.46 26.45
N ASN A 76 15.29 25.57 26.69
CA ASN A 76 16.19 26.16 25.71
C ASN A 76 17.44 25.29 25.52
N ALA A 77 17.91 24.65 26.60
CA ALA A 77 19.01 23.70 26.55
C ALA A 77 18.69 22.48 25.67
N ILE A 78 17.48 21.93 25.77
CA ILE A 78 17.03 20.81 24.92
C ILE A 78 16.96 21.25 23.45
N VAL A 79 16.38 22.43 23.16
CA VAL A 79 16.29 22.96 21.79
C VAL A 79 17.69 23.17 21.20
N GLN A 80 18.61 23.75 21.97
CA GLN A 80 19.99 23.96 21.54
C GLN A 80 20.73 22.65 21.30
N TYR A 81 20.51 21.64 22.16
CA TYR A 81 21.08 20.31 21.96
C TYR A 81 20.63 19.68 20.64
N PHE A 82 19.34 19.79 20.33
CA PHE A 82 18.79 19.24 19.11
C PHE A 82 19.19 20.02 17.86
N GLU A 83 19.56 21.30 17.91
CA GLU A 83 19.99 22.02 16.70
C GLU A 83 21.23 21.42 16.03
N VAL A 84 22.12 20.78 16.80
CA VAL A 84 23.33 20.16 16.27
C VAL A 84 23.00 18.87 15.52
N PHE A 85 23.32 18.82 14.22
CA PHE A 85 23.08 17.65 13.35
C PHE A 85 23.61 16.33 13.93
N TRP A 86 24.83 16.34 14.46
CA TRP A 86 25.46 15.15 15.04
C TRP A 86 24.71 14.63 16.28
N ASN A 87 24.14 15.52 17.09
CA ASN A 87 23.34 15.14 18.25
C ASN A 87 21.99 14.53 17.83
N LYS A 88 21.36 15.05 16.76
CA LYS A 88 20.17 14.43 16.16
C LYS A 88 20.48 13.01 15.68
N LEU A 89 21.61 12.83 15.00
CA LEU A 89 22.04 11.53 14.46
C LEU A 89 22.34 10.51 15.59
N ASP A 90 22.97 10.95 16.68
CA ASP A 90 23.28 10.10 17.84
C ASP A 90 21.99 9.64 18.56
N VAL A 91 21.03 10.54 18.77
CA VAL A 91 19.72 10.17 19.35
C VAL A 91 18.97 9.20 18.44
N LEU A 92 18.98 9.42 17.12
CA LEU A 92 18.37 8.50 16.16
C LEU A 92 19.01 7.11 16.22
N ALA A 93 20.34 7.03 16.29
CA ALA A 93 21.08 5.77 16.42
C ALA A 93 20.69 5.01 17.70
N ILE A 94 20.66 5.70 18.85
CA ILE A 94 20.28 5.09 20.13
C ILE A 94 18.84 4.55 20.08
N ILE A 95 17.90 5.30 19.50
CA ILE A 95 16.50 4.87 19.37
C ILE A 95 16.41 3.63 18.47
N LEU A 96 17.06 3.65 17.29
CA LEU A 96 17.05 2.53 16.35
C LEU A 96 17.69 1.28 16.94
N PHE A 97 18.75 1.41 17.73
CA PHE A 97 19.35 0.30 18.46
C PHE A 97 18.40 -0.27 19.52
N CYS A 98 17.75 0.59 20.31
CA CYS A 98 16.77 0.14 21.30
C CYS A 98 15.62 -0.63 20.65
N VAL A 99 15.05 -0.10 19.56
CA VAL A 99 14.00 -0.78 18.77
C VAL A 99 14.52 -2.12 18.25
N SER A 100 15.71 -2.13 17.66
CA SER A 100 16.39 -3.33 17.16
C SER A 100 16.61 -4.41 18.23
N PHE A 101 16.95 -4.00 19.45
CA PHE A 101 17.19 -4.90 20.57
C PHE A 101 15.86 -5.43 21.14
N ILE A 102 14.85 -4.57 21.28
CA ILE A 102 13.50 -4.96 21.74
C ILE A 102 12.86 -5.93 20.76
N LEU A 103 12.91 -5.67 19.45
CA LEU A 103 12.38 -6.58 18.43
C LEU A 103 13.06 -7.95 18.47
N ARG A 104 14.33 -8.01 18.86
CA ARG A 104 15.08 -9.27 19.01
C ARG A 104 14.72 -10.04 20.29
N CYS A 105 14.31 -9.34 21.34
CA CYS A 105 13.85 -9.96 22.58
C CYS A 105 12.46 -10.62 22.43
N ILE A 106 11.68 -10.24 21.42
CA ILE A 106 10.35 -10.80 21.15
C ILE A 106 10.52 -12.10 20.33
N PRO A 107 10.03 -13.26 20.80
CA PRO A 107 10.23 -14.55 20.15
C PRO A 107 9.32 -14.78 18.91
N LEU A 108 8.88 -13.73 18.22
CA LEU A 108 7.99 -13.81 17.06
C LEU A 108 8.78 -13.81 15.74
N THR A 109 8.39 -14.65 14.77
CA THR A 109 9.09 -14.79 13.48
C THR A 109 9.15 -13.49 12.68
N GLU A 110 8.06 -12.73 12.66
CA GLU A 110 7.97 -11.46 11.94
C GLU A 110 8.87 -10.38 12.56
N CYS A 111 8.96 -10.36 13.89
CA CYS A 111 9.81 -9.43 14.64
C CYS A 111 11.30 -9.70 14.39
N PHE A 112 11.68 -10.97 14.24
CA PHE A 112 13.06 -11.34 13.91
C PHE A 112 13.46 -10.84 12.52
N TYR A 113 12.61 -11.02 11.51
CA TYR A 113 12.88 -10.52 10.17
C TYR A 113 13.00 -8.98 10.14
N ALA A 114 12.10 -8.29 10.85
CA ALA A 114 12.20 -6.84 11.02
C ALA A 114 13.52 -6.43 11.70
N ALA A 115 13.93 -7.10 12.78
CA ALA A 115 15.21 -6.81 13.45
C ALA A 115 16.43 -7.01 12.52
N CYS A 116 16.40 -8.01 11.64
CA CYS A 116 17.47 -8.24 10.66
C CYS A 116 17.62 -7.09 9.64
N ILE A 117 16.56 -6.34 9.38
CA ILE A 117 16.60 -5.16 8.49
C ILE A 117 17.09 -3.93 9.25
N VAL A 118 16.65 -3.74 10.51
CA VAL A 118 17.00 -2.55 11.28
C VAL A 118 18.47 -2.56 11.73
N TRP A 119 19.04 -3.72 12.07
CA TRP A 119 20.44 -3.83 12.52
C TRP A 119 21.48 -3.31 11.51
N PRO A 120 21.44 -3.68 10.21
CA PRO A 120 22.34 -3.10 9.21
C PRO A 120 22.20 -1.57 9.08
N ILE A 121 20.98 -1.05 9.20
CA ILE A 121 20.72 0.39 9.15
C ILE A 121 21.36 1.08 10.36
N ASP A 122 21.22 0.50 11.56
CA ASP A 122 21.87 0.98 12.77
C ASP A 122 23.40 1.03 12.62
N ILE A 123 24.01 -0.04 12.08
CA ILE A 123 25.46 -0.10 11.80
C ILE A 123 25.90 1.01 10.84
N ILE A 124 25.12 1.29 9.79
CA ILE A 124 25.42 2.38 8.84
C ILE A 124 25.42 3.74 9.55
N ILE A 125 24.48 3.98 10.46
CA ILE A 125 24.41 5.24 11.23
C ILE A 125 25.61 5.36 12.17
N TRP A 126 25.98 4.28 12.88
CA TRP A 126 27.20 4.24 13.70
C TRP A 126 28.48 4.44 12.88
N PHE A 127 28.50 3.96 11.64
CA PHE A 127 29.61 4.22 10.72
C PHE A 127 29.70 5.71 10.36
N ILE A 128 28.59 6.36 10.05
CA ILE A 128 28.55 7.82 9.80
C ILE A 128 29.06 8.58 11.03
N ARG A 129 28.66 8.18 12.25
CA ARG A 129 29.18 8.78 13.49
C ARG A 129 30.68 8.59 13.65
N SER A 130 31.21 7.45 13.22
CA SER A 130 32.65 7.15 13.27
C SER A 130 33.46 8.06 12.34
N LEU A 131 32.87 8.60 11.27
CA LEU A 131 33.53 9.55 10.38
C LEU A 131 33.95 10.85 11.09
N ASP A 132 33.18 11.29 12.09
CA ASP A 132 33.50 12.48 12.90
C ASP A 132 34.83 12.32 13.65
N ILE A 133 35.12 11.11 14.16
CA ILE A 133 36.42 10.79 14.77
C ILE A 133 37.53 10.86 13.72
N PHE A 134 37.27 10.41 12.49
CA PHE A 134 38.24 10.51 11.40
C PHE A 134 38.47 11.94 10.92
N VAL A 135 37.51 12.85 11.11
CA VAL A 135 37.71 14.29 10.84
C VAL A 135 38.81 14.88 11.72
N ALA A 136 38.95 14.41 12.96
CA ALA A 136 40.01 14.86 13.87
C ALA A 136 41.43 14.41 13.45
N ILE A 137 41.56 13.43 12.56
CA ILE A 137 42.86 12.90 12.11
C ILE A 137 43.48 13.83 11.06
N LYS A 138 44.67 14.38 11.34
CA LYS A 138 45.39 15.36 10.49
C LYS A 138 45.48 15.00 8.99
N ARG A 139 45.59 13.71 8.65
CA ARG A 139 45.75 13.24 7.27
C ARG A 139 44.42 13.04 6.52
N LEU A 140 43.34 12.75 7.24
CA LEU A 140 42.04 12.37 6.67
C LEU A 140 41.01 13.49 6.80
N GLY A 141 41.12 14.33 7.83
CA GLY A 141 40.19 15.43 8.11
C GLY A 141 39.91 16.33 6.92
N PRO A 142 40.94 16.96 6.29
CA PRO A 142 40.71 17.84 5.14
C PRO A 142 40.01 17.15 3.97
N LYS A 143 40.27 15.86 3.76
CA LYS A 143 39.63 15.08 2.69
C LYS A 143 38.16 14.79 3.02
N LEU A 144 37.84 14.43 4.26
CA LEU A 144 36.47 14.17 4.69
C LEU A 144 35.62 15.44 4.69
N VAL A 145 36.18 16.58 5.14
CA VAL A 145 35.50 17.88 5.08
C VAL A 145 35.21 18.26 3.63
N MET A 146 36.19 18.09 2.73
CA MET A 146 36.01 18.34 1.30
C MET A 146 34.89 17.45 0.69
N ILE A 147 34.83 16.17 1.04
CA ILE A 147 33.73 15.28 0.61
C ILE A 147 32.39 15.73 1.20
N GLY A 148 32.37 16.15 2.48
CA GLY A 148 31.18 16.64 3.16
C GLY A 148 30.55 17.84 2.45
N GLU A 149 31.37 18.81 2.03
CA GLU A 149 30.93 19.96 1.24
C GLU A 149 30.38 19.52 -0.13
N MET A 150 31.05 18.59 -0.82
CA MET A 150 30.56 18.06 -2.10
C MET A 150 29.20 17.35 -1.96
N VAL A 151 28.93 16.74 -0.81
CA VAL A 151 27.64 16.10 -0.54
C VAL A 151 26.51 17.12 -0.37
N TYR A 152 26.78 18.35 0.11
CA TYR A 152 25.76 19.41 0.14
C TYR A 152 25.35 19.87 -1.26
N ASP A 153 26.32 20.03 -2.15
CA ASP A 153 26.05 20.33 -3.56
C ASP A 153 25.31 19.17 -4.27
N LEU A 154 25.58 17.92 -3.89
CA LEU A 154 24.85 16.77 -4.40
C LEU A 154 23.39 16.72 -3.89
N LYS A 155 23.14 17.12 -2.63
CA LYS A 155 21.79 17.14 -2.05
C LYS A 155 20.88 18.10 -2.79
N ILE A 156 21.37 19.29 -3.18
CA ILE A 156 20.55 20.27 -3.91
C ILE A 156 20.19 19.74 -5.31
N LEU A 157 21.14 19.10 -6.00
CA LEU A 157 20.89 18.48 -7.31
C LEU A 157 19.89 17.34 -7.21
N TYR A 158 20.10 16.41 -6.27
CA TYR A 158 19.19 15.28 -6.06
C TYR A 158 17.78 15.74 -5.69
N GLY A 159 17.64 16.75 -4.84
CA GLY A 159 16.36 17.34 -4.48
C GLY A 159 15.62 17.94 -5.69
N PHE A 160 16.34 18.62 -6.59
CA PHE A 160 15.77 19.15 -7.83
C PHE A 160 15.26 18.04 -8.76
N VAL A 161 16.05 16.98 -8.97
CA VAL A 161 15.65 15.83 -9.80
C VAL A 161 14.42 15.12 -9.22
N ILE A 162 14.36 14.93 -7.90
CA ILE A 162 13.19 14.36 -7.23
C ILE A 162 11.94 15.23 -7.43
N CYS A 163 12.08 16.55 -7.29
CA CYS A 163 10.96 17.48 -7.48
C CYS A 163 10.38 17.36 -8.90
N ILE A 164 11.26 17.27 -9.91
CA ILE A 164 10.86 17.04 -11.30
C ILE A 164 10.12 15.71 -11.45
N TYR A 165 10.67 14.63 -10.89
CA TYR A 165 10.04 13.30 -10.96
C TYR A 165 8.63 13.28 -10.36
N PHE A 166 8.45 13.85 -9.17
CA PHE A 166 7.12 13.95 -8.53
C PHE A 166 6.18 14.89 -9.29
N GLY A 167 6.70 15.97 -9.87
CA GLY A 167 5.93 16.86 -10.74
C GLY A 167 5.36 16.12 -11.95
N PHE A 168 6.21 15.36 -12.66
CA PHE A 168 5.76 14.53 -13.78
C PHE A 168 4.77 13.45 -13.34
N TRP A 169 5.02 12.77 -12.23
CA TRP A 169 4.09 11.79 -11.68
C TRP A 169 2.71 12.39 -11.40
N CYS A 170 2.67 13.59 -10.81
CA CYS A 170 1.43 14.31 -10.52
C CYS A 170 0.68 14.67 -11.81
N ILE A 171 1.37 15.21 -12.81
CA ILE A 171 0.77 15.58 -14.11
C ILE A 171 0.18 14.36 -14.81
N ILE A 172 0.92 13.24 -14.86
CA ILE A 172 0.46 12.00 -15.48
C ILE A 172 -0.76 11.46 -14.73
N SER A 173 -0.72 11.42 -13.40
CA SER A 173 -1.84 10.94 -12.57
C SER A 173 -3.11 11.78 -12.77
N GLN A 174 -2.96 13.10 -12.88
CA GLN A 174 -4.08 14.00 -13.14
C GLN A 174 -4.66 13.77 -14.54
N SER A 175 -3.80 13.66 -15.55
CA SER A 175 -4.22 13.40 -16.94
C SER A 175 -4.96 12.07 -17.08
N TYR A 176 -4.44 11.01 -16.47
CA TYR A 176 -5.08 9.69 -16.43
C TYR A 176 -6.47 9.80 -15.78
N SER A 177 -6.56 10.41 -14.59
CA SER A 177 -7.84 10.55 -13.88
C SER A 177 -8.88 11.35 -14.68
N CYS A 178 -8.47 12.43 -15.34
CA CYS A 178 -9.35 13.20 -16.22
C CYS A 178 -9.85 12.38 -17.42
N ASN A 179 -8.99 11.60 -18.07
CA ASN A 179 -9.39 10.75 -19.20
C ASN A 179 -10.37 9.66 -18.76
N ILE A 180 -10.09 8.98 -17.64
CA ILE A 180 -10.97 7.95 -17.10
C ILE A 180 -12.32 8.54 -16.68
N PHE A 181 -12.32 9.70 -16.03
CA PHE A 181 -13.56 10.36 -15.62
C PHE A 181 -14.43 10.73 -16.82
N ASP A 182 -13.84 11.32 -17.86
CA ASP A 182 -14.57 11.68 -19.09
C ASP A 182 -15.20 10.44 -19.76
N ARG A 183 -14.42 9.35 -19.89
CA ARG A 183 -14.93 8.07 -20.41
C ARG A 183 -16.07 7.51 -19.55
N LEU A 184 -15.90 7.49 -18.23
CA LEU A 184 -16.91 6.98 -17.30
C LEU A 184 -18.18 7.83 -17.29
N GLN A 185 -18.06 9.15 -17.39
CA GLN A 185 -19.18 10.06 -17.43
C GLN A 185 -20.00 9.83 -18.71
N ASN A 186 -19.34 9.70 -19.86
CA ASN A 186 -19.98 9.42 -21.15
C ASN A 186 -20.79 8.10 -21.14
N ASP A 187 -20.24 7.05 -20.53
CA ASP A 187 -20.94 5.77 -20.41
C ASP A 187 -22.08 5.81 -19.38
N THR A 188 -21.84 6.43 -18.22
CA THR A 188 -22.85 6.53 -17.14
C THR A 188 -24.03 7.39 -17.57
N ASP A 189 -23.81 8.46 -18.33
CA ASP A 189 -24.88 9.33 -18.83
C ASP A 189 -25.79 8.59 -19.82
N ARG A 190 -25.26 7.66 -20.62
CA ARG A 190 -26.06 6.78 -21.50
C ARG A 190 -26.94 5.85 -20.67
N ILE A 191 -26.35 5.18 -19.67
CA ILE A 191 -27.07 4.25 -18.79
C ILE A 191 -28.15 5.00 -18.01
N TRP A 192 -27.84 6.17 -17.46
CA TRP A 192 -28.82 7.00 -16.74
C TRP A 192 -29.97 7.43 -17.64
N LYS A 193 -29.70 7.85 -18.89
CA LYS A 193 -30.76 8.21 -19.86
C LYS A 193 -31.68 7.02 -20.15
N PHE A 194 -31.12 5.81 -20.32
CA PHE A 194 -31.88 4.59 -20.55
C PHE A 194 -32.76 4.24 -19.33
N GLN A 195 -32.18 4.22 -18.13
CA GLN A 195 -32.90 3.95 -16.88
C GLN A 195 -34.00 4.99 -16.64
N ARG A 196 -33.71 6.27 -16.88
CA ARG A 196 -34.66 7.37 -16.73
C ARG A 196 -35.87 7.18 -17.66
N TYR A 197 -35.66 6.77 -18.91
CA TYR A 197 -36.77 6.49 -19.82
C TYR A 197 -37.65 5.36 -19.31
N SER A 198 -37.05 4.23 -18.90
CA SER A 198 -37.78 3.10 -18.32
C SER A 198 -38.64 3.52 -17.12
N LEU A 199 -38.11 4.37 -16.25
CA LEU A 199 -38.85 4.92 -15.11
C LEU A 199 -40.00 5.84 -15.55
N ILE A 200 -39.77 6.72 -16.54
CA ILE A 200 -40.82 7.62 -17.05
C ILE A 200 -41.98 6.82 -17.65
N CYS A 201 -41.72 5.78 -18.44
CA CYS A 201 -42.75 4.88 -18.97
C CYS A 201 -43.53 4.17 -17.85
N GLU A 202 -42.84 3.73 -16.80
CA GLU A 202 -43.49 3.15 -15.63
C GLU A 202 -44.38 4.16 -14.87
N TYR A 203 -43.95 5.42 -14.76
CA TYR A 203 -44.77 6.48 -14.15
C TYR A 203 -45.98 6.87 -15.01
N LEU A 204 -45.84 6.91 -16.34
CA LEU A 204 -46.92 7.26 -17.26
C LEU A 204 -47.98 6.16 -17.38
N SER A 205 -47.57 4.89 -17.31
CA SER A 205 -48.48 3.74 -17.33
C SER A 205 -49.23 3.50 -16.00
N ARG A 206 -48.77 4.14 -14.91
CA ARG A 206 -49.48 4.11 -13.62
C ARG A 206 -50.56 5.21 -13.58
N PRO A 207 -51.77 4.93 -13.06
CA PRO A 207 -52.77 5.97 -12.86
C PRO A 207 -52.21 7.07 -11.94
N SER A 208 -52.44 8.35 -12.30
CA SER A 208 -51.85 9.58 -11.71
C SER A 208 -52.21 9.86 -10.22
N ILE A 209 -52.65 8.84 -9.49
CA ILE A 209 -53.17 8.97 -8.14
C ILE A 209 -52.08 8.54 -7.16
N PRO A 210 -51.69 9.40 -6.18
CA PRO A 210 -50.62 9.08 -5.25
C PRO A 210 -50.95 7.81 -4.44
N PRO A 211 -49.92 7.05 -4.00
CA PRO A 211 -50.05 5.72 -3.39
C PRO A 211 -51.17 5.54 -2.34
N PRO A 212 -51.49 6.50 -1.45
CA PRO A 212 -52.57 6.32 -0.48
C PRO A 212 -54.00 6.31 -1.07
N PHE A 213 -54.23 6.78 -2.30
CA PHE A 213 -55.58 6.89 -2.88
C PHE A 213 -55.85 5.87 -4.01
N ILE A 214 -54.91 4.96 -4.29
CA ILE A 214 -55.01 3.99 -5.39
C ILE A 214 -56.16 2.98 -5.20
N ILE A 215 -56.57 2.74 -3.95
CA ILE A 215 -57.66 1.82 -3.58
C ILE A 215 -59.01 2.34 -4.10
N VAL A 216 -59.25 3.65 -4.05
CA VAL A 216 -60.48 4.29 -4.56
C VAL A 216 -60.53 4.21 -6.08
N ALA A 217 -59.38 4.38 -6.74
CA ALA A 217 -59.26 4.25 -8.20
C ALA A 217 -59.56 2.83 -8.69
N HIS A 218 -59.07 1.81 -7.98
CA HIS A 218 -59.37 0.41 -8.31
C HIS A 218 -60.86 0.06 -8.10
N HIS A 219 -61.50 0.57 -7.05
CA HIS A 219 -62.95 0.38 -6.85
C HIS A 219 -63.80 1.11 -7.89
N TRP A 220 -63.42 2.34 -8.26
CA TRP A 220 -64.07 3.12 -9.32
C TRP A 220 -63.92 2.47 -10.70
N ARG A 221 -62.73 1.93 -11.01
CA ARG A 221 -62.46 1.21 -12.27
C ARG A 221 -63.31 -0.07 -12.36
N LEU A 222 -63.42 -0.85 -11.29
CA LEU A 222 -64.27 -2.04 -11.21
C LEU A 222 -65.76 -1.72 -11.46
N ILE A 223 -66.24 -0.58 -10.96
CA ILE A 223 -67.61 -0.10 -11.20
C ILE A 223 -67.79 0.34 -12.67
N LEU A 224 -66.83 1.06 -13.23
CA LEU A 224 -66.88 1.49 -14.64
C LEU A 224 -66.83 0.32 -15.63
N THR A 225 -66.08 -0.75 -15.36
CA THR A 225 -66.02 -1.95 -16.22
C THR A 225 -67.39 -2.67 -16.30
N THR A 226 -68.27 -2.48 -15.31
CA THR A 226 -69.65 -3.02 -15.37
C THR A 226 -70.61 -2.17 -16.22
N LEU A 227 -70.21 -0.98 -16.66
CA LEU A 227 -71.05 -0.01 -17.41
C LEU A 227 -70.30 0.57 -18.63
N SER A 228 -69.97 -0.28 -19.59
CA SER A 228 -69.90 0.01 -21.04
C SER A 228 -69.40 1.40 -21.52
N LEU A 229 -68.19 1.83 -21.16
CA LEU A 229 -67.49 2.97 -21.80
C LEU A 229 -65.98 2.69 -22.05
N GLU A 230 -65.62 1.45 -22.44
CA GLU A 230 -64.20 1.06 -22.62
C GLU A 230 -63.63 1.22 -24.05
N GLU A 231 -64.42 1.28 -25.13
CA GLU A 231 -63.83 1.19 -26.48
C GLU A 231 -63.22 2.49 -27.04
N LYS A 232 -63.67 3.68 -26.61
CA LYS A 232 -63.28 4.95 -27.26
C LYS A 232 -62.10 5.68 -26.64
N PHE A 233 -61.74 5.37 -25.40
CA PHE A 233 -60.64 6.05 -24.69
C PHE A 233 -59.33 5.27 -24.78
N ALA A 234 -59.40 3.94 -24.85
CA ALA A 234 -58.23 3.07 -24.99
C ALA A 234 -57.52 3.25 -26.35
N SER A 235 -58.25 3.25 -27.48
CA SER A 235 -57.62 3.39 -28.81
C SER A 235 -56.96 4.76 -29.04
N ASN A 236 -57.50 5.83 -28.43
CA ASN A 236 -56.94 7.17 -28.54
C ASN A 236 -55.65 7.35 -27.74
N ILE A 237 -55.46 6.59 -26.64
CA ILE A 237 -54.21 6.60 -25.88
C ILE A 237 -53.16 5.73 -26.56
N GLU A 238 -53.55 4.54 -27.04
CA GLU A 238 -52.67 3.59 -27.74
C GLU A 238 -52.09 4.21 -29.04
N THR A 239 -52.90 4.98 -29.79
CA THR A 239 -52.44 5.68 -31.01
C THR A 239 -51.44 6.83 -30.71
N ILE A 240 -51.54 7.47 -29.54
CA ILE A 240 -50.62 8.56 -29.13
C ILE A 240 -49.33 7.97 -28.53
N GLU A 241 -49.43 6.82 -27.86
CA GLU A 241 -48.31 6.10 -27.24
C GLU A 241 -47.41 5.44 -28.30
N ASP A 242 -48.00 4.82 -29.33
CA ASP A 242 -47.25 4.26 -30.47
C ASP A 242 -46.55 5.37 -31.30
N ALA A 243 -47.23 6.49 -31.55
CA ALA A 243 -46.68 7.59 -32.34
C ALA A 243 -45.49 8.29 -31.66
N PHE A 244 -45.48 8.41 -30.33
CA PHE A 244 -44.39 9.05 -29.59
C PHE A 244 -43.28 8.06 -29.21
N GLY A 245 -43.64 6.77 -28.99
CA GLY A 245 -42.70 5.69 -28.68
C GLY A 245 -41.79 5.35 -29.86
N ASP A 246 -42.34 5.20 -31.05
CA ASP A 246 -41.57 4.79 -32.24
C ASP A 246 -40.61 5.87 -32.71
N GLU A 247 -41.01 7.15 -32.68
CA GLU A 247 -40.14 8.24 -33.12
C GLU A 247 -38.96 8.48 -32.15
N VAL A 248 -39.18 8.33 -30.84
CA VAL A 248 -38.12 8.44 -29.83
C VAL A 248 -37.22 7.20 -29.82
N TYR A 249 -37.78 6.00 -29.94
CA TYR A 249 -37.04 4.74 -30.03
C TYR A 249 -36.15 4.69 -31.28
N TYR A 250 -36.70 5.08 -32.43
CA TYR A 250 -35.97 5.17 -33.70
C TYR A 250 -34.83 6.20 -33.62
N ASN A 251 -35.05 7.36 -32.97
CA ASN A 251 -34.00 8.37 -32.80
C ASN A 251 -32.90 7.92 -31.83
N CYS A 252 -33.22 7.12 -30.81
CA CYS A 252 -32.23 6.54 -29.89
C CYS A 252 -31.39 5.45 -30.58
N MET A 253 -32.03 4.53 -31.32
CA MET A 253 -31.37 3.50 -32.12
C MET A 253 -30.52 4.08 -33.26
N LYS A 254 -30.99 5.13 -33.94
CA LYS A 254 -30.24 5.83 -34.99
C LYS A 254 -29.01 6.55 -34.45
N SER A 255 -29.07 7.06 -33.21
CA SER A 255 -27.90 7.62 -32.53
C SER A 255 -26.90 6.55 -32.07
N ALA A 256 -27.37 5.34 -31.77
CA ALA A 256 -26.50 4.20 -31.46
C ALA A 256 -25.83 3.63 -32.72
N GLY A 257 -26.54 3.53 -33.84
CA GLY A 257 -26.02 3.04 -35.13
C GLY A 257 -25.05 3.99 -35.84
N LYS A 258 -25.13 5.32 -35.60
CA LYS A 258 -24.08 6.25 -36.04
C LYS A 258 -22.75 6.08 -35.29
N PHE A 259 -22.77 5.50 -34.09
CA PHE A 259 -21.57 5.35 -33.25
C PHE A 259 -20.75 4.09 -33.60
N THR A 260 -21.39 3.05 -34.15
CA THR A 260 -20.70 1.86 -34.67
C THR A 260 -19.88 2.15 -35.93
N GLU A 261 -20.29 3.09 -36.78
CA GLU A 261 -19.52 3.47 -37.99
C GLU A 261 -18.33 4.41 -37.71
N GLU A 262 -18.25 4.99 -36.51
CA GLU A 262 -17.16 5.90 -36.11
C GLU A 262 -16.09 5.15 -35.30
N HIS A 263 -16.45 4.07 -34.61
CA HIS A 263 -15.49 3.21 -33.91
C HIS A 263 -14.61 2.36 -34.86
N ASP A 264 -15.09 2.03 -36.06
CA ASP A 264 -14.35 1.23 -37.06
C ASP A 264 -13.43 2.06 -37.99
N ARG A 265 -13.38 3.39 -37.85
CA ARG A 265 -12.59 4.27 -38.75
C ARG A 265 -11.29 4.83 -38.16
N ASP A 266 -10.99 4.56 -36.89
CA ASP A 266 -9.81 5.08 -36.19
C ASP A 266 -8.72 4.02 -35.94
N ASP A 267 -8.87 2.81 -36.51
CA ASP A 267 -7.93 1.67 -36.36
C ASP A 267 -7.15 1.29 -37.66
N GLU A 268 -6.87 2.25 -38.55
CA GLU A 268 -5.97 2.07 -39.71
C GLU A 268 -4.81 3.10 -39.78
#